data_AF-A0A956NXB2-F1
#
_entry.id   AF-A0A956NXB2-F1
#
_cell.length_a   1.000
_cell.length_b   1.000
_cell.length_c   1.000
_cell.angle_alpha   90.00
_cell.angle_beta   90.00
_cell.angle_gamma   90.00
#
_symmetry.space_group_name_H-M   'P 1'
#
loop_
_entity.id
_entity.type
_entity.pdbx_description
1 polymer ?
#
loop_
_entity_poly.entity_id
_entity_poly.type
_entity_poly.pdbx_seq_one_letter_code
_entity_poly.pdbx_strand_id
1 'polypeptide(L)'
;MYFTEKELIDKANEAKGKSFSEIDIYNRLDKTTKGQFGHVIEESLFGYDINSKAGPDFEELDIELKVTPIKINKNKTFSSKER
;
A
#
# COMPACT_ATOMS: atom_id res chain seq x y z
N MET A 1 -9.58 11.61 -1.96
CA MET A 1 -10.07 11.52 -0.58
C MET A 1 -11.24 10.56 -0.58
N TYR A 2 -11.22 9.55 0.29
CA TYR A 2 -12.23 8.48 0.36
C TYR A 2 -13.13 8.73 1.57
N PHE A 3 -14.45 8.61 1.39
CA PHE A 3 -15.42 8.88 2.47
C PHE A 3 -16.24 7.65 2.86
N THR A 4 -16.07 6.54 2.13
CA THR A 4 -16.66 5.25 2.47
C THR A 4 -15.64 4.13 2.35
N GLU A 5 -15.78 3.09 3.17
CA GLU A 5 -14.95 1.88 3.06
C GLU A 5 -15.05 1.24 1.67
N LYS A 6 -16.22 1.34 1.03
CA LYS A 6 -16.44 0.78 -0.31
C LYS A 6 -15.55 1.47 -1.35
N GLU A 7 -15.50 2.80 -1.38
CA GLU A 7 -14.63 3.53 -2.31
C GLU A 7 -13.16 3.18 -2.09
N LEU A 8 -12.76 3.06 -0.81
CA LEU A 8 -11.40 2.69 -0.44
C LEU A 8 -11.04 1.28 -0.94
N ILE A 9 -11.93 0.31 -0.74
CA ILE A 9 -11.77 -1.07 -1.19
C ILE A 9 -11.77 -1.15 -2.73
N ASP A 10 -12.67 -0.43 -3.39
CA ASP A 10 -12.75 -0.38 -4.86
C ASP A 10 -11.43 0.14 -5.44
N LYS A 11 -10.83 1.17 -4.83
CA LYS A 11 -9.51 1.65 -5.21
C LYS A 11 -8.42 0.63 -4.96
N ALA A 12 -8.38 0.03 -3.77
CA ALA A 12 -7.38 -0.98 -3.43
C ALA A 12 -7.40 -2.17 -4.40
N ASN A 13 -8.60 -2.54 -4.89
CA ASN A 13 -8.78 -3.61 -5.87
C ASN A 13 -8.12 -3.31 -7.22
N GLU A 14 -7.91 -2.05 -7.60
CA GLU A 14 -7.22 -1.70 -8.85
C GLU A 14 -5.76 -2.18 -8.89
N ALA A 15 -5.15 -2.46 -7.74
CA ALA A 15 -3.79 -3.00 -7.64
C ALA A 15 -3.73 -4.52 -7.82
N LYS A 16 -4.86 -5.24 -7.72
CA LYS A 16 -4.88 -6.70 -7.83
C LYS A 16 -4.36 -7.13 -9.20
N GLY A 17 -3.40 -8.06 -9.19
CA GLY A 17 -2.79 -8.60 -10.40
C GLY A 17 -1.73 -7.72 -11.05
N LYS A 18 -1.47 -6.51 -10.51
CA LYS A 18 -0.39 -5.62 -10.97
C LYS A 18 0.86 -5.82 -10.12
N SER A 19 2.01 -5.67 -10.75
CA SER A 19 3.29 -5.52 -10.08
C SER A 19 3.46 -4.10 -9.53
N PHE A 20 4.34 -3.91 -8.55
CA PHE A 20 4.67 -2.57 -8.06
C PHE A 20 5.20 -1.66 -9.16
N SER A 21 5.96 -2.20 -10.12
CA SER A 21 6.49 -1.44 -11.26
C SER A 21 5.40 -0.90 -12.19
N GLU A 22 4.28 -1.60 -12.31
CA GLU A 22 3.12 -1.12 -13.10
C GLU A 22 2.30 -0.06 -12.35
N ILE A 23 2.42 -0.02 -11.02
CA ILE A 23 1.72 0.95 -10.18
C ILE A 23 2.57 2.22 -10.01
N ASP A 24 3.90 2.09 -9.94
CA ASP A 24 4.84 3.17 -9.61
C ASP A 24 4.92 4.26 -10.68
N ILE A 25 4.11 5.31 -10.54
CA ILE A 25 4.09 6.47 -11.45
C ILE A 25 5.15 7.52 -11.11
N TYR A 26 5.74 7.44 -9.91
CA TYR A 26 6.70 8.43 -9.38
C TYR A 26 8.13 7.91 -9.28
N ASN A 27 8.42 6.73 -9.86
CA ASN A 27 9.73 6.07 -9.83
C ASN A 27 10.29 5.92 -8.41
N ARG A 28 9.45 5.51 -7.47
CA ARG A 28 9.84 5.23 -6.08
C ARG A 28 10.68 3.97 -5.94
N LEU A 29 10.53 3.01 -6.85
CA LEU A 29 11.33 1.78 -6.86
C LEU A 29 12.80 2.03 -7.24
N ASP A 30 13.11 3.13 -7.92
CA ASP A 30 14.48 3.53 -8.26
C ASP A 30 15.28 3.97 -7.02
N LYS A 31 14.58 4.35 -5.94
CA LYS A 31 15.20 4.76 -4.67
C LYS A 31 15.20 3.57 -3.72
N THR A 32 16.37 3.04 -3.39
CA THR A 32 16.50 1.96 -2.40
C THR A 32 16.34 2.49 -0.97
N THR A 33 15.10 2.78 -0.57
CA THR A 33 14.77 3.23 0.79
C THR A 33 13.95 2.19 1.54
N LYS A 34 14.06 2.19 2.88
CA LYS A 34 13.11 1.45 3.71
C LYS A 34 11.70 2.01 3.42
N GLY A 35 10.74 1.12 3.18
CA GLY A 35 9.36 1.52 2.89
C GLY A 35 9.04 1.87 1.43
N GLN A 36 9.98 1.72 0.47
CA GLN A 36 9.74 2.10 -0.94
C GLN A 36 8.43 1.51 -1.53
N PHE A 37 8.07 0.28 -1.15
CA PHE A 37 6.83 -0.36 -1.59
C PHE A 37 5.58 0.25 -0.95
N GLY A 38 5.67 0.70 0.32
CA GLY A 38 4.62 1.46 0.98
C GLY A 38 4.36 2.77 0.24
N HIS A 39 5.44 3.52 -0.02
CA HIS A 39 5.40 4.78 -0.75
C HIS A 39 4.77 4.66 -2.15
N VAL A 40 5.03 3.56 -2.89
CA VAL A 40 4.35 3.30 -4.18
C VAL A 40 2.85 3.23 -4.00
N ILE A 41 2.35 2.52 -2.99
CA ILE A 41 0.92 2.37 -2.75
C ILE A 41 0.31 3.69 -2.26
N GLU A 42 0.96 4.40 -1.35
CA GLU A 42 0.51 5.70 -0.84
C GLU A 42 0.36 6.73 -1.97
N GLU A 43 1.43 7.01 -2.72
CA GLU A 43 1.42 8.08 -3.72
C GLU A 43 0.84 7.63 -5.06
N SER A 44 1.24 6.44 -5.55
CA SER A 44 0.90 6.06 -6.92
C SER A 44 -0.45 5.35 -7.03
N LEU A 45 -0.87 4.58 -6.01
CA LEU A 45 -2.20 3.98 -6.00
C LEU A 45 -3.24 4.93 -5.39
N PHE A 46 -3.00 5.44 -4.18
CA PHE A 46 -4.01 6.22 -3.46
C PHE A 46 -3.90 7.74 -3.64
N GLY A 47 -2.77 8.25 -4.14
CA GLY A 47 -2.57 9.68 -4.38
C GLY A 47 -2.32 10.51 -3.13
N TYR A 48 -1.84 9.89 -2.04
CA TYR A 48 -1.48 10.58 -0.80
C TYR A 48 0.01 10.91 -0.76
N ASP A 49 0.34 12.10 -0.25
CA ASP A 49 1.73 12.48 -0.01
C ASP A 49 2.35 11.64 1.10
N ILE A 50 3.59 11.19 0.90
CA ILE A 50 4.39 10.55 1.96
C ILE A 50 4.67 11.59 3.04
N ASN A 51 4.04 11.46 4.20
CA ASN A 51 4.23 12.37 5.30
C ASN A 51 4.17 11.62 6.64
N SER A 52 4.68 12.23 7.71
CA SER A 52 4.71 11.65 9.05
C SER A 52 3.63 12.25 9.96
N LYS A 53 2.44 12.53 9.41
CA LYS A 53 1.32 12.99 10.23
C LYS A 53 0.97 11.94 11.27
N ALA A 54 0.66 12.39 12.48
CA ALA A 54 0.17 11.52 13.54
C ALA A 54 -1.32 11.27 13.30
N GLY A 55 -1.68 10.04 12.95
CA GLY A 55 -3.05 9.65 12.65
C GLY A 55 -3.08 8.49 11.65
N PRO A 56 -4.27 7.91 11.40
CA PRO A 56 -4.44 6.89 10.37
C PRO A 56 -4.33 7.48 8.96
N ASP A 57 -3.84 6.69 8.00
CA ASP A 57 -3.69 7.14 6.60
C ASP A 57 -4.99 7.67 5.97
N PHE A 58 -6.12 7.07 6.34
CA PHE A 58 -7.45 7.49 5.91
C PHE A 58 -8.23 8.06 7.11
N GLU A 59 -7.85 9.26 7.54
CA GLU A 59 -8.38 9.97 8.72
C GLU A 59 -9.92 9.96 8.84
N GLU A 60 -10.63 10.24 7.74
CA GLU A 60 -12.11 10.29 7.71
C GLU A 60 -12.78 8.95 8.03
N LEU A 61 -12.05 7.84 7.87
CA LEU A 61 -12.54 6.49 8.08
C LEU A 61 -11.91 5.80 9.30
N ASP A 62 -10.94 6.43 9.97
CA ASP A 62 -10.13 5.82 11.02
C ASP A 62 -9.44 4.51 10.58
N ILE A 63 -8.94 4.47 9.34
CA ILE A 63 -8.30 3.28 8.74
C ILE A 63 -6.82 3.55 8.41
N GLU A 64 -5.97 2.62 8.84
CA GLU A 64 -4.53 2.59 8.52
C GLU A 64 -4.26 1.72 7.28
N LEU A 65 -3.40 2.20 6.38
CA LEU A 65 -2.87 1.44 5.25
C LEU A 65 -1.62 0.65 5.68
N LYS A 66 -1.63 -0.67 5.45
CA LYS A 66 -0.43 -1.49 5.65
C LYS A 66 -0.04 -2.26 4.39
N VAL A 67 1.18 -2.00 3.93
CA VAL A 67 1.79 -2.76 2.82
C VAL A 67 2.72 -3.83 3.40
N THR A 68 2.21 -5.07 3.42
CA THR A 68 2.90 -6.21 4.03
C THR A 68 3.25 -7.27 3.00
N PRO A 69 4.53 -7.68 2.88
CA PRO A 69 4.89 -8.80 2.03
C PRO A 69 4.36 -10.12 2.60
N ILE A 70 3.79 -10.95 1.74
CA ILE A 70 3.35 -12.30 2.09
C ILE A 70 4.49 -13.28 1.77
N LYS A 71 4.78 -14.21 2.68
CA LYS A 71 5.68 -15.34 2.45
C LYS A 71 4.88 -16.60 2.18
N ILE A 72 5.25 -17.30 1.11
CA ILE A 72 4.77 -18.66 0.84
C ILE A 72 5.75 -19.64 1.47
N ASN A 73 5.28 -20.47 2.39
CA ASN A 73 6.08 -21.49 3.06
C ASN A 73 6.25 -22.74 2.20
N LYS A 74 7.20 -23.62 2.55
CA LYS A 74 7.46 -24.87 1.81
C LYS A 74 6.23 -25.79 1.74
N ASN A 75 5.39 -25.76 2.77
CA ASN A 75 4.13 -26.48 2.84
C ASN A 75 2.94 -25.74 2.17
N LYS A 76 3.22 -24.71 1.36
CA LYS A 76 2.23 -23.89 0.64
C LYS A 76 1.28 -23.07 1.54
N THR A 77 1.51 -22.99 2.85
CA THR A 77 0.78 -22.04 3.70
C THR A 77 1.35 -20.63 3.54
N PHE A 78 0.52 -19.63 3.77
CA PHE A 78 0.91 -18.24 3.77
C PHE A 78 1.27 -17.79 5.18
N SER A 79 2.30 -16.95 5.31
CA SER A 79 2.54 -16.17 6.52
C SER A 79 2.80 -14.72 6.16
N SER A 80 2.22 -13.81 6.94
CA SER A 80 2.57 -12.40 6.88
C SER A 80 4.03 -12.23 7.29
N LYS A 81 4.80 -11.43 6.54
CA LYS A 81 6.06 -10.87 7.04
C LYS A 81 5.81 -9.49 7.63
N GLU A 82 4.84 -9.40 8.53
CA GLU A 82 4.78 -8.27 9.46
C GLU A 82 6.01 -8.37 10.36
N ARG A 83 6.73 -7.25 10.50
CA ARG A 83 7.86 -7.17 11.42
C ARG A 83 7.39 -6.68 12.76
#